data_AF-A0A0P9Y221-F1
#
_entry.id   AF-A0A0P9Y221-F1
#
_cell.length_a   1.000
_cell.length_b   1.000
_cell.length_c   1.000
_cell.angle_alpha   90.00
_cell.angle_beta   90.00
_cell.angle_gamma   90.00
#
_symmetry.space_group_name_H-M   'P 1'
#
loop_
_entity.id
_entity.type
_entity.pdbx_description
1 polymer ?
#
loop_
_entity_poly.entity_id
_entity_poly.type
_entity_poly.pdbx_seq_one_letter_code
_entity_poly.pdbx_strand_id
1 'polypeptide(L)'
;LQTLLKGRMLPIYTYGSITRQLTQEEQAQLGGQPYWGIIPADPFGTTVRRTPDNRLLIRNSFSFNPDGRSDSRYNERFIRRHKASFDKRFPMLPAVSFEYTWGGALAMTRNHNGFFGELAPNVYGALGCNGLGVTRGTLTGQLLADWLSGRRDEHIDFLLSAPGPNSNPPEPFLSLGVNANLKWGQYRAGREN
;
A
#
# COMPACT_ATOMS: atom_id res chain seq x y z
N LEU A 1 -1.36 25.37 3.44
CA LEU A 1 -1.14 23.93 3.17
C LEU A 1 -0.78 23.12 4.42
N GLN A 2 0.17 23.54 5.27
CA GLN A 2 0.62 22.76 6.44
C GLN A 2 -0.42 22.53 7.57
N THR A 3 -1.51 23.31 7.66
CA THR A 3 -2.39 23.25 8.86
C THR A 3 -3.50 22.20 8.78
N LEU A 4 -4.04 21.92 7.59
CA LEU A 4 -5.26 21.11 7.48
C LEU A 4 -5.01 19.60 7.72
N LEU A 5 -3.86 19.08 7.30
CA LEU A 5 -3.56 17.64 7.31
C LEU A 5 -2.46 17.24 8.29
N LYS A 6 -1.83 18.21 8.95
CA LYS A 6 -0.78 17.93 9.95
C LYS A 6 -1.38 17.11 11.08
N GLY A 7 -0.73 16.00 11.39
CA GLY A 7 -1.20 15.07 12.41
C GLY A 7 -2.49 14.34 12.03
N ARG A 8 -2.87 14.25 10.75
CA ARG A 8 -4.02 13.46 10.29
C ARG A 8 -3.65 12.28 9.40
N MET A 9 -2.45 12.33 8.82
CA MET A 9 -1.89 11.28 7.97
C MET A 9 -1.01 10.33 8.78
N LEU A 10 -1.03 9.06 8.41
CA LEU A 10 -0.17 7.99 8.91
C LEU A 10 0.73 7.55 7.75
N PRO A 11 2.03 7.90 7.76
CA PRO A 11 2.97 7.44 6.73
C PRO A 11 3.30 5.97 6.98
N ILE A 12 2.50 5.09 6.38
CA ILE A 12 2.75 3.66 6.35
C ILE A 12 3.61 3.36 5.13
N TYR A 13 4.59 2.50 5.25
CA TYR A 13 5.36 2.02 4.11
C TYR A 13 5.02 0.56 3.85
N THR A 14 4.82 0.23 2.59
CA THR A 14 4.61 -1.17 2.14
C THR A 14 5.83 -1.62 1.35
N TYR A 15 6.24 -2.87 1.54
CA TYR A 15 7.46 -3.40 0.94
C TYR A 15 7.15 -4.60 0.07
N GLY A 16 7.75 -4.63 -1.12
CA GLY A 16 7.63 -5.72 -2.07
C GLY A 16 9.00 -6.18 -2.55
N SER A 17 9.09 -7.45 -2.92
CA SER A 17 10.23 -8.02 -3.64
C SER A 17 9.75 -8.69 -4.92
N ILE A 18 10.55 -8.62 -5.97
CA ILE A 18 10.28 -9.27 -7.25
C ILE A 18 11.47 -10.15 -7.64
N THR A 19 11.17 -11.35 -8.15
CA THR A 19 12.21 -12.29 -8.55
C THR A 19 12.97 -11.81 -9.76
N ARG A 20 14.14 -12.41 -10.02
CA ARG A 20 14.66 -12.45 -11.39
C ARG A 20 13.64 -13.07 -12.34
N GLN A 21 13.82 -12.89 -13.64
CA GLN A 21 13.02 -13.63 -14.62
C GLN A 21 13.20 -15.13 -14.38
N LEU A 22 12.08 -15.85 -14.39
CA LEU A 22 12.07 -17.31 -14.26
C LEU A 22 12.59 -17.93 -15.57
N THR A 23 13.40 -18.98 -15.46
CA THR A 23 13.82 -19.75 -16.63
C THR A 23 12.63 -20.49 -17.25
N GLN A 24 12.78 -21.02 -18.47
CA GLN A 24 11.70 -21.79 -19.10
C GLN A 24 11.33 -23.03 -18.26
N GLU A 25 12.32 -23.68 -17.65
CA GLU A 25 12.13 -24.83 -16.76
C GLU A 25 11.38 -24.42 -15.49
N GLU A 26 11.75 -23.31 -14.86
CA GLU A 26 11.05 -22.78 -13.67
C GLU A 26 9.61 -22.34 -14.00
N GLN A 27 9.40 -21.76 -15.18
CA GLN A 27 8.05 -21.43 -15.67
C GLN A 27 7.20 -22.69 -15.90
N ALA A 28 7.79 -23.75 -16.45
CA ALA A 28 7.12 -25.04 -16.64
C ALA A 28 6.79 -25.71 -15.29
N GLN A 29 7.70 -25.64 -14.32
CA GLN A 29 7.48 -26.13 -12.95
C GLN A 29 6.40 -25.34 -12.21
N LEU A 30 6.37 -24.02 -12.38
CA LEU A 30 5.33 -23.16 -11.81
C LEU A 30 3.95 -23.49 -12.39
N GLY A 31 3.88 -23.71 -13.70
CA GLY A 31 2.65 -23.96 -14.43
C GLY A 31 1.65 -22.79 -14.36
N GLY A 32 0.37 -23.11 -14.59
CA GLY A 32 -0.74 -22.16 -14.51
C GLY A 32 -0.73 -21.09 -15.60
N GLN A 33 -1.46 -20.00 -15.35
CA GLN A 33 -1.60 -18.90 -16.30
C GLN A 33 -0.27 -18.13 -16.46
N PRO A 34 0.02 -17.58 -17.66
CA PRO A 34 1.26 -16.84 -17.91
C PRO A 34 1.33 -15.50 -17.15
N TYR A 35 0.18 -14.97 -16.74
CA TYR A 35 0.05 -13.69 -16.05
C TYR A 35 -1.15 -13.71 -15.12
N TRP A 36 -0.95 -13.33 -13.85
CA TRP A 36 -2.01 -13.32 -12.84
C TRP A 36 -1.59 -12.53 -11.61
N GLY A 37 -2.58 -12.11 -10.80
CA GLY A 37 -2.35 -11.48 -9.51
C GLY A 37 -3.35 -11.97 -8.47
N ILE A 38 -2.90 -12.14 -7.24
CA ILE A 38 -3.70 -12.53 -6.08
C ILE A 38 -3.53 -11.46 -5.02
N ILE A 39 -4.66 -10.95 -4.53
CA ILE A 39 -4.72 -9.97 -3.44
C ILE A 39 -5.38 -10.67 -2.25
N PRO A 40 -4.80 -10.57 -1.04
CA PRO A 40 -5.37 -11.21 0.15
C PRO A 40 -6.67 -10.51 0.58
N ALA A 41 -7.55 -11.25 1.26
CA ALA A 41 -8.72 -10.68 1.92
C ALA A 41 -8.31 -9.89 3.19
N ASP A 42 -7.27 -10.35 3.89
CA ASP A 42 -6.69 -9.63 5.03
C ASP A 42 -5.72 -8.53 4.53
N PRO A 43 -5.83 -7.27 4.99
CA PRO A 43 -4.92 -6.19 4.62
C PRO A 43 -3.42 -6.47 4.89
N PHE A 44 -3.13 -7.37 5.83
CA PHE A 44 -1.78 -7.82 6.21
C PHE A 44 -1.34 -9.11 5.53
N GLY A 45 -2.16 -9.69 4.66
CA GLY A 45 -1.82 -10.90 3.92
C GLY A 45 -0.84 -10.64 2.77
N THR A 46 -0.56 -11.70 2.01
CA THR A 46 0.41 -11.63 0.90
C THR A 46 -0.25 -11.34 -0.44
N THR A 47 0.11 -10.19 -1.03
CA THR A 47 -0.13 -9.95 -2.46
C THR A 47 0.92 -10.70 -3.28
N VAL A 48 0.48 -11.47 -4.26
CA VAL A 48 1.35 -12.22 -5.17
C VAL A 48 1.01 -11.86 -6.60
N ARG A 49 2.01 -11.69 -7.47
CA ARG A 49 1.75 -11.45 -8.89
C ARG A 49 2.77 -12.15 -9.76
N ARG A 50 2.31 -12.84 -10.80
CA ARG A 50 3.13 -13.22 -11.95
C ARG A 50 3.02 -12.13 -13.00
N THR A 51 4.15 -11.53 -13.36
CA THR A 51 4.23 -10.45 -14.35
C THR A 51 4.34 -11.01 -15.77
N PRO A 52 4.05 -10.22 -16.82
CA PRO A 52 4.16 -10.67 -18.21
C PRO A 52 5.58 -11.08 -18.63
N ASP A 53 6.61 -10.55 -17.97
CA ASP A 53 8.02 -10.93 -18.15
C ASP A 53 8.45 -12.11 -17.26
N ASN A 54 7.50 -12.89 -16.76
CA ASN A 54 7.71 -14.11 -15.98
C ASN A 54 8.53 -13.89 -14.70
N ARG A 55 8.18 -12.86 -13.92
CA ARG A 55 8.67 -12.66 -12.56
C ARG A 55 7.56 -12.86 -11.56
N LEU A 56 7.93 -13.21 -10.33
CA LEU A 56 7.02 -13.35 -9.21
C LEU A 56 7.25 -12.21 -8.21
N LEU A 57 6.19 -11.47 -7.91
CA LEU A 57 6.18 -10.42 -6.89
C LEU A 57 5.58 -10.97 -5.60
N ILE A 58 6.21 -10.65 -4.47
CA ILE A 58 5.70 -10.88 -3.11
C ILE A 58 5.66 -9.54 -2.38
N ARG A 59 4.49 -9.19 -1.81
CA ARG A 59 4.32 -8.03 -0.93
C ARG A 59 3.50 -8.44 0.27
N ASN A 60 4.08 -8.35 1.46
CA ASN A 60 3.38 -8.66 2.72
C ASN A 60 3.98 -7.99 3.96
N SER A 61 4.81 -6.96 3.74
CA SER A 61 5.54 -6.30 4.80
C SER A 61 5.21 -4.82 4.88
N PHE A 62 5.17 -4.31 6.11
CA PHE A 62 4.72 -2.96 6.44
C PHE A 62 5.57 -2.35 7.55
N SER A 63 5.80 -1.03 7.48
CA SER A 63 6.38 -0.24 8.57
C SER A 63 5.63 1.08 8.74
N PHE A 64 5.79 1.69 9.91
CA PHE A 64 5.34 3.06 10.16
C PHE A 64 6.57 3.95 10.29
N ASN A 65 6.65 4.98 9.45
CA ASN A 65 7.81 5.86 9.37
C ASN A 65 7.35 7.29 9.70
N PRO A 66 7.43 7.72 10.97
CA PRO A 66 6.85 8.99 11.43
C PRO A 66 7.42 10.23 10.72
N ASP A 67 8.67 10.15 10.26
CA ASP A 67 9.35 11.21 9.51
C ASP A 67 8.97 11.24 8.02
N GLY A 68 8.15 10.28 7.58
CA GLY A 68 7.69 10.15 6.20
C GLY A 68 8.77 9.68 5.22
N ARG A 69 9.95 9.25 5.68
CA ARG A 69 11.07 8.85 4.82
C ARG A 69 11.20 7.34 4.73
N SER A 70 11.71 6.83 3.61
CA SER A 70 12.09 5.42 3.48
C SER A 70 13.33 5.12 4.32
N ASP A 71 13.39 3.94 4.94
CA ASP A 71 14.58 3.47 5.67
C ASP A 71 15.04 2.13 5.06
N SER A 72 16.30 2.08 4.60
CA SER A 72 16.88 0.91 3.94
C SER A 72 16.95 -0.31 4.86
N ARG A 73 17.00 -0.12 6.18
CA ARG A 73 16.99 -1.21 7.16
C ARG A 73 15.72 -2.05 7.06
N TYR A 74 14.60 -1.45 6.66
CA TYR A 74 13.38 -2.20 6.41
C TYR A 74 13.48 -3.06 5.16
N ASN A 75 14.10 -2.59 4.08
CA ASN A 75 14.31 -3.40 2.87
C ASN A 75 15.14 -4.66 3.19
N GLU A 76 16.25 -4.50 3.90
CA GLU A 76 17.13 -5.61 4.33
C GLU A 76 16.43 -6.60 5.26
N ARG A 77 15.54 -6.11 6.12
CA ARG A 77 14.74 -6.97 6.99
C ARG A 77 13.67 -7.73 6.19
N PHE A 78 12.96 -7.04 5.32
CA PHE A 78 11.78 -7.58 4.65
C PHE A 78 12.10 -8.49 3.48
N ILE A 79 13.27 -8.35 2.83
CA ILE A 79 13.70 -9.33 1.81
C ILE A 79 13.76 -10.76 2.37
N ARG A 80 14.24 -10.94 3.61
CA ARG A 80 14.26 -12.27 4.28
C ARG A 80 12.86 -12.80 4.55
N ARG A 81 11.94 -11.92 4.98
CA ARG A 81 10.54 -12.27 5.20
C ARG A 81 9.86 -12.66 3.90
N HIS A 82 10.02 -11.86 2.84
CA HIS A 82 9.50 -12.17 1.52
C HIS A 82 10.02 -13.51 1.01
N LYS A 83 11.30 -13.84 1.28
CA LYS A 83 11.89 -15.12 0.82
C LYS A 83 11.27 -16.30 1.54
N ALA A 84 11.07 -16.19 2.86
CA ALA A 84 10.36 -17.21 3.63
C ALA A 84 8.92 -17.43 3.11
N SER A 85 8.18 -16.35 2.83
CA SER A 85 6.83 -16.45 2.27
C SER A 85 6.83 -17.03 0.85
N PHE A 86 7.83 -16.67 0.04
CA PHE A 86 8.04 -17.20 -1.31
C PHE A 86 8.29 -18.70 -1.28
N ASP A 87 9.27 -19.17 -0.49
CA ASP A 87 9.67 -20.57 -0.43
C ASP A 87 8.55 -21.48 0.07
N LYS A 88 7.76 -20.96 1.02
CA LYS A 88 6.59 -21.67 1.52
C LYS A 88 5.49 -21.81 0.46
N ARG A 89 5.32 -20.81 -0.40
CA ARG A 89 4.27 -20.77 -1.43
C ARG A 89 4.69 -21.46 -2.72
N PHE A 90 5.97 -21.40 -3.05
CA PHE A 90 6.56 -21.96 -4.25
C PHE A 90 7.70 -22.93 -3.90
N PRO A 91 7.41 -24.02 -3.15
CA PRO A 91 8.44 -24.99 -2.75
C PRO A 91 9.10 -25.69 -3.95
N MET A 92 8.46 -25.68 -5.11
CA MET A 92 9.01 -26.18 -6.37
C MET A 92 10.06 -25.26 -7.02
N LEU A 93 10.25 -24.03 -6.53
CA LEU A 93 11.19 -23.04 -7.08
C LEU A 93 12.31 -22.63 -6.10
N PRO A 94 13.05 -23.58 -5.49
CA PRO A 94 13.96 -23.30 -4.37
C PRO A 94 15.14 -22.39 -4.75
N ALA A 95 15.57 -22.40 -6.02
CA ALA A 95 16.71 -21.65 -6.54
C ALA A 95 16.35 -20.23 -7.02
N VAL A 96 15.08 -19.83 -6.96
CA VAL A 96 14.64 -18.50 -7.38
C VAL A 96 14.98 -17.47 -6.30
N SER A 97 15.65 -16.41 -6.71
CA SER A 97 16.04 -15.28 -5.87
C SER A 97 15.29 -14.00 -6.25
N PHE A 98 15.23 -13.06 -5.30
CA PHE A 98 14.75 -11.70 -5.56
C PHE A 98 15.84 -10.86 -6.21
N GLU A 99 15.49 -10.18 -7.30
CA GLU A 99 16.36 -9.24 -8.01
C GLU A 99 16.21 -7.83 -7.46
N TYR A 100 14.98 -7.43 -7.10
CA TYR A 100 14.70 -6.12 -6.53
C TYR A 100 13.83 -6.21 -5.28
N THR A 101 14.07 -5.31 -4.33
CA THR A 101 13.24 -5.08 -3.15
C THR A 101 13.11 -3.59 -2.92
N TRP A 102 11.90 -3.10 -2.70
CA TRP A 102 11.64 -1.68 -2.50
C TRP A 102 10.54 -1.46 -1.46
N GLY A 103 10.55 -0.25 -0.89
CA GLY A 103 9.49 0.27 -0.06
C GLY A 103 8.80 1.45 -0.74
N GLY A 104 7.48 1.55 -0.56
CA GLY A 104 6.68 2.66 -1.06
C GLY A 104 5.85 3.27 0.07
N ALA A 105 5.79 4.60 0.11
CA ALA A 105 4.96 5.32 1.05
C ALA A 105 3.48 5.16 0.69
N LEU A 106 2.67 4.95 1.72
CA LEU A 106 1.23 4.87 1.68
C LEU A 106 0.65 5.89 2.65
N ALA A 107 -0.11 6.83 2.09
CA ALA A 107 -0.82 7.83 2.85
C ALA A 107 -2.11 7.21 3.42
N MET A 108 -2.09 6.87 4.71
CA MET A 108 -3.26 6.37 5.42
C MET A 108 -3.81 7.42 6.38
N THR A 109 -5.06 7.24 6.79
CA THR A 109 -5.78 8.07 7.77
C THR A 109 -6.44 7.14 8.77
N ARG A 110 -6.52 7.53 10.04
CA ARG A 110 -6.99 6.63 11.10
C ARG A 110 -8.45 6.17 10.92
N ASN A 111 -9.31 7.05 10.40
CA ASN A 111 -10.71 6.76 10.09
C ASN A 111 -10.95 6.28 8.66
N HIS A 112 -9.90 6.07 7.86
CA HIS A 112 -10.01 5.65 6.45
C HIS A 112 -10.77 6.63 5.53
N ASN A 113 -10.98 7.87 5.99
CA ASN A 113 -11.58 8.92 5.19
C ASN A 113 -10.51 9.68 4.41
N GLY A 114 -10.83 10.00 3.16
CA GLY A 114 -10.03 10.91 2.35
C GLY A 114 -10.34 12.37 2.68
N PHE A 115 -9.64 13.26 2.00
CA PHE A 115 -10.03 14.66 1.87
C PHE A 115 -10.34 14.93 0.40
N PHE A 116 -11.41 15.66 0.11
CA PHE A 116 -11.75 16.16 -1.22
C PHE A 116 -12.26 17.60 -1.07
N GLY A 117 -11.59 18.56 -1.70
CA GLY A 117 -12.01 19.95 -1.59
C GLY A 117 -10.87 20.96 -1.72
N GLU A 118 -11.14 22.18 -1.28
CA GLU A 118 -10.17 23.29 -1.26
C GLU A 118 -9.29 23.23 0.01
N LEU A 119 -7.98 23.17 -0.19
CA LEU A 119 -6.95 23.12 0.84
C LEU A 119 -6.44 24.51 1.25
N ALA A 120 -6.52 25.46 0.32
CA ALA A 120 -6.16 26.88 0.44
C ALA A 120 -6.75 27.62 -0.77
N PRO A 121 -6.81 28.97 -0.78
CA PRO A 121 -7.33 29.72 -1.92
C PRO A 121 -6.75 29.25 -3.25
N ASN A 122 -7.60 28.73 -4.14
CA ASN A 122 -7.24 28.16 -5.45
C ASN A 122 -6.32 26.93 -5.41
N VAL A 123 -6.25 26.22 -4.28
CA VAL A 123 -5.48 24.99 -4.12
C VAL A 123 -6.45 23.88 -3.74
N TYR A 124 -6.66 22.93 -4.63
CA TYR A 124 -7.60 21.83 -4.44
C TYR A 124 -6.87 20.50 -4.35
N GLY A 125 -7.47 19.53 -3.66
CA GLY A 125 -6.88 18.21 -3.56
C GLY A 125 -7.84 17.11 -3.22
N ALA A 126 -7.50 15.91 -3.69
CA ALA A 126 -8.07 14.64 -3.28
C ALA A 126 -6.96 13.80 -2.62
N LEU A 127 -7.02 13.61 -1.31
CA LEU A 127 -5.93 13.07 -0.49
C LEU A 127 -6.41 11.93 0.40
N GLY A 128 -5.48 11.12 0.93
CA GLY A 128 -5.82 10.00 1.81
C GLY A 128 -6.52 8.86 1.05
N CYS A 129 -5.87 8.33 0.01
CA CYS A 129 -6.41 7.23 -0.79
C CYS A 129 -6.35 5.86 -0.07
N ASN A 130 -5.74 5.78 1.12
CA ASN A 130 -5.80 4.64 2.05
C ASN A 130 -5.51 3.26 1.41
N GLY A 131 -4.55 3.20 0.46
CA GLY A 131 -4.18 1.93 -0.20
C GLY A 131 -4.79 1.73 -1.57
N LEU A 132 -5.77 2.55 -1.97
CA LEU A 132 -6.50 2.43 -3.24
C LEU A 132 -6.13 3.54 -4.22
N GLY A 133 -4.88 3.99 -4.21
CA GLY A 133 -4.43 5.17 -4.96
C GLY A 133 -4.68 5.12 -6.45
N VAL A 134 -4.57 3.95 -7.09
CA VAL A 134 -4.84 3.80 -8.53
C VAL A 134 -6.33 4.03 -8.81
N THR A 135 -7.21 3.19 -8.26
CA THR A 135 -8.64 3.28 -8.53
C THR A 135 -9.28 4.55 -7.96
N ARG A 136 -9.08 4.82 -6.67
CA ARG A 136 -9.68 5.98 -5.99
C ARG A 136 -9.07 7.27 -6.53
N GLY A 137 -7.75 7.32 -6.75
CA GLY A 137 -7.08 8.52 -7.26
C GLY A 137 -7.53 8.89 -8.66
N THR A 138 -7.69 7.92 -9.58
CA THR A 138 -8.25 8.18 -10.91
C THR A 138 -9.65 8.77 -10.83
N LEU A 139 -10.55 8.15 -10.06
CA LEU A 139 -11.93 8.61 -9.92
C LEU A 139 -12.01 9.99 -9.26
N THR A 140 -11.35 10.20 -8.12
CA THR A 140 -11.40 11.48 -7.43
C THR A 140 -10.67 12.57 -8.20
N GLY A 141 -9.66 12.22 -9.00
CA GLY A 141 -8.98 13.16 -9.90
C GLY A 141 -9.92 13.67 -11.00
N GLN A 142 -10.69 12.76 -11.61
CA GLN A 142 -11.72 13.12 -12.58
C GLN A 142 -12.82 13.98 -11.94
N LEU A 143 -13.37 13.56 -10.81
CA LEU A 143 -14.41 14.32 -10.10
C LEU A 143 -13.92 15.71 -9.67
N LEU A 144 -12.64 15.83 -9.30
CA LEU A 144 -12.03 17.13 -8.99
C LEU A 144 -11.94 18.01 -10.24
N ALA A 145 -11.52 17.47 -11.38
CA ALA A 145 -11.47 18.19 -12.64
C ALA A 145 -12.87 18.64 -13.11
N ASP A 146 -13.87 17.78 -12.95
CA ASP A 146 -15.28 18.08 -13.24
C ASP A 146 -15.79 19.23 -12.39
N TRP A 147 -15.57 19.15 -11.07
CA TRP A 147 -15.97 20.20 -10.13
C TRP A 147 -15.35 21.55 -10.46
N LEU A 148 -14.04 21.57 -10.75
CA LEU A 148 -13.33 22.79 -11.12
C LEU A 148 -13.73 23.35 -12.49
N SER A 149 -14.30 22.52 -13.36
CA SER A 149 -14.86 22.93 -14.66
C SER A 149 -16.31 23.43 -14.56
N GLY A 150 -16.86 23.54 -13.34
CA GLY A 150 -18.25 23.94 -13.10
C GLY A 150 -19.27 22.82 -13.29
N ARG A 151 -18.83 21.57 -13.53
CA ARG A 151 -19.72 20.40 -13.53
C ARG A 151 -19.95 19.94 -12.09
N ARG A 152 -21.17 19.49 -11.77
CA ARG A 152 -21.50 19.01 -10.42
C ARG A 152 -22.48 17.86 -10.51
N ASP A 153 -22.23 16.81 -9.73
CA ASP A 153 -23.10 15.64 -9.59
C ASP A 153 -23.16 15.18 -8.12
N GLU A 154 -23.96 14.14 -7.86
CA GLU A 154 -24.16 13.58 -6.53
C GLU A 154 -22.87 13.04 -5.88
N HIS A 155 -21.90 12.58 -6.68
CA HIS A 155 -20.63 12.04 -6.18
C HIS A 155 -19.72 13.16 -5.69
N ILE A 156 -19.67 14.27 -6.42
CA ILE A 156 -18.94 15.48 -6.01
C ILE A 156 -19.54 16.01 -4.70
N ASP A 157 -20.87 16.11 -4.62
CA ASP A 157 -21.56 16.56 -3.40
C ASP A 157 -21.30 15.67 -2.21
N PHE A 158 -21.38 14.35 -2.42
CA PHE A 158 -21.04 13.37 -1.41
C PHE A 158 -19.60 13.57 -0.91
N LEU A 159 -18.62 13.68 -1.80
CA LEU A 159 -17.21 13.84 -1.42
C LEU A 159 -16.93 15.17 -0.71
N LEU A 160 -17.57 16.26 -1.11
CA LEU A 160 -17.45 17.58 -0.46
C LEU A 160 -18.07 17.59 0.94
N SER A 161 -19.15 16.83 1.14
CA SER A 161 -19.82 16.68 2.44
C SER A 161 -19.13 15.67 3.37
N ALA A 162 -18.26 14.82 2.83
CA ALA A 162 -17.67 13.73 3.58
C ALA A 162 -16.80 14.25 4.73
N PRO A 163 -16.91 13.68 5.94
CA PRO A 163 -16.05 14.08 7.05
C PRO A 163 -14.60 13.75 6.70
N GLY A 164 -13.73 14.75 6.82
CA GLY A 164 -12.30 14.60 6.53
C GLY A 164 -11.57 13.63 7.46
N PRO A 165 -10.25 13.49 7.27
CA PRO A 165 -9.44 12.61 8.09
C PRO A 165 -9.40 13.07 9.55
N ASN A 166 -9.41 12.13 10.50
CA ASN A 166 -9.33 12.46 11.93
C ASN A 166 -7.93 12.92 12.34
N SER A 167 -7.86 13.74 13.39
CA SER A 167 -6.60 13.99 14.09
C SER A 167 -6.07 12.71 14.75
N ASN A 168 -4.76 12.58 14.71
CA ASN A 168 -3.98 11.55 15.37
C ASN A 168 -3.64 11.99 16.79
N PRO A 169 -3.52 11.04 17.74
CA PRO A 169 -2.97 11.33 19.06
C PRO A 169 -1.54 11.88 18.96
N PRO A 170 -1.05 12.61 19.98
CA PRO A 170 0.33 13.07 20.03
C PRO A 170 1.30 11.90 20.22
N GLU A 171 2.58 12.13 19.88
CA GLU A 171 3.66 11.21 20.25
C GLU A 171 3.87 11.18 21.77
N PRO A 172 4.26 10.03 22.36
CA PRO A 172 4.61 8.75 21.72
C PRO A 172 3.41 7.81 21.47
N PHE A 173 2.19 8.18 21.86
CA PHE A 173 1.02 7.30 21.81
C PHE A 173 0.66 6.87 20.39
N LEU A 174 0.85 7.78 19.43
CA LEU A 174 0.68 7.48 18.01
C LEU A 174 1.59 6.35 17.55
N SER A 175 2.90 6.54 17.70
CA SER A 175 3.89 5.54 17.28
C SER A 175 3.69 4.20 17.99
N LEU A 176 3.39 4.21 19.29
CA LEU A 176 3.12 2.99 20.04
C LEU A 176 1.88 2.25 19.51
N GLY A 177 0.77 2.96 19.32
CA GLY A 177 -0.48 2.39 18.84
C GLY A 177 -0.36 1.79 17.43
N VAL A 178 0.26 2.53 16.50
CA VAL A 178 0.43 2.06 15.12
C VAL A 178 1.38 0.86 15.08
N ASN A 179 2.53 0.91 15.76
CA ASN A 179 3.45 -0.22 15.76
C ASN A 179 2.86 -1.46 16.43
N ALA A 180 2.08 -1.31 17.50
CA ALA A 180 1.36 -2.42 18.13
C ALA A 180 0.34 -3.03 17.16
N ASN A 181 -0.44 -2.19 16.46
CA ASN A 181 -1.42 -2.65 15.47
C ASN A 181 -0.75 -3.39 14.30
N LEU A 182 0.34 -2.84 13.74
CA LEU A 182 1.09 -3.47 12.64
C LEU A 182 1.66 -4.83 13.07
N LYS A 183 2.28 -4.91 14.25
CA LYS A 183 2.81 -6.17 14.78
C LYS A 183 1.71 -7.20 15.01
N TRP A 184 0.59 -6.78 15.59
CA TRP A 184 -0.56 -7.64 15.84
C TRP A 184 -1.21 -8.14 14.55
N GLY A 185 -1.41 -7.27 13.57
CA GLY A 185 -1.93 -7.61 12.25
C GLY A 185 -1.03 -8.61 11.52
N GLN A 186 0.29 -8.36 11.50
CA GLN A 186 1.28 -9.28 10.91
C GLN A 186 1.31 -10.65 11.60
N TYR A 187 1.09 -10.70 12.92
CA TYR A 187 0.97 -11.94 13.68
C TYR A 187 -0.33 -12.68 13.34
N ARG A 188 -1.47 -11.98 13.28
CA ARG A 188 -2.79 -12.56 12.99
C ARG A 188 -2.95 -13.07 11.55
N ALA A 189 -2.33 -12.42 10.58
CA ALA A 189 -2.26 -12.90 9.20
C ALA A 189 -1.60 -14.30 9.09
N GLY A 190 -0.95 -14.77 10.17
CA GLY A 190 -0.67 -16.18 10.37
C GLY A 190 0.21 -16.76 9.28
N ARG A 191 -0.17 -17.95 8.78
CA ARG A 191 0.61 -18.72 7.80
C ARG A 191 0.60 -18.12 6.38
N GLU A 192 -0.17 -17.08 6.11
CA GLU A 192 -0.16 -16.39 4.82
C GLU A 192 1.06 -15.47 4.66
N ASN A 193 1.75 -15.17 5.75
CA ASN A 193 3.01 -14.44 5.81
C ASN A 193 4.23 -15.35 5.98
#